data_AF-A0A8C6TTK4-F1
#
_entry.id   AF-A0A8C6TTK4-F1
#
_cell.length_a   1.000
_cell.length_b   1.000
_cell.length_c   1.000
_cell.angle_alpha   90.00
_cell.angle_beta   90.00
_cell.angle_gamma   90.00
#
_symmetry.space_group_name_H-M   'P 1'
#
loop_
_entity.id
_entity.type
_entity.pdbx_description
1 polymer ?
#
loop_
_entity_poly.entity_id
_entity_poly.type
_entity_poly.pdbx_seq_one_letter_code
_entity_poly.pdbx_strand_id
1 'polypeptide(L)'
;MEPRLVPSLFVLLLPSLLLSLFALVSSGFELSLLHTNDVHARVEETSEVSGACSRSKGKHCFGGVARRATAVKRLRVAEPNVLLLDAGDQFQGSVWFSFYKGAEAAHFMNKLSYDAMAFGNHEFDNGVSGLMKPFLEQVRCPVLSANIRVDPPLDSTFGTAFRPYVVLRVGEEQVGVVGYTSRETPALSDQVLLSDSGPLLHFEDELSALQRQIIALGHSGFTLDQEVARRVRGVDVVIGGHSNTFLYTAWFLFL
;
A
#
# COMPACT_ATOMS: atom_id res chain seq x y z
N MET A 1 61.60 -37.91 53.47
CA MET A 1 60.13 -37.97 53.37
C MET A 1 59.66 -36.57 53.08
N GLU A 2 59.44 -36.24 51.80
CA GLU A 2 58.90 -34.94 51.39
C GLU A 2 57.37 -35.00 51.27
N PRO A 3 56.63 -33.94 51.63
CA PRO A 3 55.20 -33.86 51.36
C PRO A 3 54.98 -33.29 49.95
N ARG A 4 54.21 -33.99 49.12
CA ARG A 4 53.72 -33.47 47.83
C ARG A 4 52.46 -32.63 48.08
N LEU A 5 52.52 -31.35 47.74
CA LEU A 5 51.35 -30.49 47.59
C LEU A 5 50.50 -30.95 46.39
N VAL A 6 49.20 -31.09 46.61
CA VAL A 6 48.19 -31.21 45.55
C VAL A 6 47.61 -29.82 45.32
N PRO A 7 47.62 -29.25 44.09
CA PRO A 7 46.97 -27.97 43.85
C PRO A 7 45.46 -28.16 43.69
N SER A 8 44.71 -27.37 44.45
CA SER A 8 43.25 -27.26 44.43
C SER A 8 42.72 -26.94 43.03
N LEU A 9 42.06 -27.92 42.42
CA LEU A 9 41.22 -27.74 41.25
C LEU A 9 39.80 -27.38 41.70
N PHE A 10 39.58 -26.16 42.17
CA PHE A 10 38.23 -25.68 42.47
C PHE A 10 38.10 -24.21 42.08
N VAL A 11 36.95 -23.90 41.48
CA VAL A 11 36.44 -22.55 41.16
C VAL A 11 36.90 -21.95 39.82
N LEU A 12 36.47 -22.55 38.70
CA LEU A 12 36.33 -21.83 37.42
C LEU A 12 35.02 -22.19 36.67
N LEU A 13 33.99 -22.69 37.37
CA LEU A 13 32.70 -23.06 36.76
C LEU A 13 31.59 -22.02 36.94
N LEU A 14 31.88 -20.83 37.49
CA LEU A 14 30.88 -19.80 37.78
C LEU A 14 30.69 -18.66 36.75
N PRO A 15 31.55 -18.37 35.75
CA PRO A 15 31.22 -17.35 34.76
C PRO A 15 30.33 -17.88 33.62
N SER A 16 30.32 -19.20 33.37
CA SER A 16 29.63 -19.80 32.23
C SER A 16 28.12 -19.95 32.41
N LEU A 17 27.60 -19.90 33.64
CA LEU A 17 26.16 -20.03 33.90
C LEU A 17 25.40 -18.70 33.72
N LEU A 18 26.07 -17.55 33.89
CA LEU A 18 25.47 -16.22 33.74
C LEU A 18 25.26 -15.78 32.28
N LEU A 19 25.89 -16.45 31.31
CA LEU A 19 25.72 -16.13 29.88
C LEU A 19 24.46 -16.76 29.26
N SER A 20 23.76 -17.64 30.00
CA SER A 20 22.62 -18.42 29.46
C SER A 20 21.24 -17.78 29.67
N LEU A 21 21.16 -16.62 30.35
CA LEU A 21 19.89 -15.97 30.72
C LEU A 21 19.43 -14.85 29.78
N PHE A 22 20.20 -14.49 28.76
CA PHE A 22 19.71 -13.64 27.67
C PHE A 22 19.26 -14.51 26.50
N ALA A 23 18.27 -15.37 26.75
CA ALA A 23 17.37 -15.74 25.68
C ALA A 23 16.65 -14.43 25.29
N LEU A 24 17.16 -13.76 24.26
CA LEU A 24 16.41 -12.73 23.55
C LEU A 24 15.11 -13.39 23.13
N VAL A 25 14.05 -13.16 23.90
CA VAL A 25 12.69 -13.29 23.39
C VAL A 25 12.60 -12.23 22.32
N SER A 26 12.94 -12.58 21.09
CA SER A 26 12.55 -11.81 19.92
C SER A 26 11.04 -11.94 19.87
N SER A 27 10.35 -10.98 20.49
CA SER A 27 8.94 -10.77 20.18
C SER A 27 8.92 -10.38 18.70
N GLY A 28 8.30 -11.22 17.86
CA GLY A 28 8.14 -10.89 16.45
C GLY A 28 7.46 -9.52 16.29
N PHE A 29 7.85 -8.77 15.27
CA PHE A 29 7.16 -7.54 14.91
C PHE A 29 5.87 -7.87 14.18
N GLU A 30 4.74 -7.62 14.82
CA GLU A 30 3.42 -7.75 14.22
C GLU A 30 3.00 -6.42 13.59
N LEU A 31 2.60 -6.47 12.32
CA LEU A 31 2.18 -5.32 11.53
C LEU A 31 0.79 -5.58 10.94
N SER A 32 -0.17 -4.73 11.29
CA SER A 32 -1.52 -4.75 10.71
C SER A 32 -1.56 -3.90 9.43
N LEU A 33 -1.83 -4.56 8.31
CA LEU A 33 -1.95 -3.94 7.00
C LEU A 33 -3.42 -3.77 6.64
N LEU A 34 -3.92 -2.54 6.75
CA LEU A 34 -5.22 -2.15 6.23
C LEU A 34 -5.04 -1.69 4.81
N HIS A 35 -5.88 -2.15 3.88
CA HIS A 35 -5.78 -1.73 2.49
C HIS A 35 -7.12 -1.47 1.84
N THR A 36 -7.08 -0.63 0.81
CA THR A 36 -8.14 -0.46 -0.18
C THR A 36 -7.56 -0.48 -1.59
N ASN A 37 -8.40 -0.74 -2.57
CA ASN A 37 -8.10 -0.71 -3.99
C ASN A 37 -9.42 -0.51 -4.74
N ASP A 38 -9.37 0.05 -5.95
CA ASP A 38 -10.52 0.13 -6.88
C ASP A 38 -11.76 0.77 -6.23
N VAL A 39 -11.54 1.82 -5.43
CA VAL A 39 -12.62 2.52 -4.70
C VAL A 39 -13.54 3.25 -5.66
N HIS A 40 -13.03 3.68 -6.83
CA HIS A 40 -13.81 4.26 -7.92
C HIS A 40 -14.86 5.29 -7.48
N ALA A 41 -14.38 6.31 -6.78
CA ALA A 41 -15.17 7.45 -6.32
C ALA A 41 -16.46 7.06 -5.57
N ARG A 42 -16.50 5.91 -4.89
CA ARG A 42 -17.57 5.51 -3.95
C ARG A 42 -17.38 6.21 -2.60
N VAL A 43 -17.53 7.54 -2.62
CA VAL A 43 -17.42 8.39 -1.43
C VAL A 43 -18.56 8.11 -0.45
N GLU A 44 -19.78 8.07 -0.96
CA GLU A 44 -20.98 7.73 -0.20
C GLU A 44 -21.14 6.21 -0.01
N GLU A 45 -22.04 5.82 0.88
CA GLU A 45 -22.45 4.43 0.99
C GLU A 45 -23.22 3.97 -0.25
N THR A 46 -23.02 2.72 -0.63
CA THR A 46 -23.56 2.12 -1.86
C THR A 46 -24.58 1.04 -1.56
N SER A 47 -25.34 0.62 -2.57
CA SER A 47 -26.06 -0.65 -2.52
C SER A 47 -25.08 -1.84 -2.55
N GLU A 48 -25.60 -3.05 -2.35
CA GLU A 48 -24.83 -4.30 -2.40
C GLU A 48 -24.04 -4.47 -3.71
N VAL A 49 -24.58 -3.99 -4.83
CA VAL A 49 -23.94 -4.05 -6.16
C VAL A 49 -23.16 -2.76 -6.48
N SER A 50 -22.73 -2.02 -5.46
CA SER A 50 -21.93 -0.79 -5.58
C SER A 50 -22.59 0.37 -6.36
N GLY A 51 -23.92 0.35 -6.49
CA GLY A 51 -24.71 1.44 -7.05
C GLY A 51 -25.22 2.41 -5.98
N ALA A 52 -26.14 3.31 -6.35
CA ALA A 52 -26.77 4.24 -5.41
C ALA A 52 -27.53 3.47 -4.30
N CYS A 53 -27.28 3.80 -3.03
CA CYS A 53 -28.04 3.20 -1.95
C CYS A 53 -29.45 3.81 -1.82
N SER A 54 -30.44 2.97 -1.56
CA SER A 54 -31.78 3.38 -1.16
C SER A 54 -32.08 2.82 0.22
N ARG A 55 -32.37 3.67 1.20
CA ARG A 55 -32.73 3.28 2.58
C ARG A 55 -34.20 2.84 2.72
N SER A 56 -34.78 2.28 1.66
CA SER A 56 -36.11 1.67 1.73
C SER A 56 -36.06 0.38 2.57
N LYS A 57 -37.20 -0.02 3.16
CA LYS A 57 -37.29 -1.20 4.03
C LYS A 57 -36.70 -2.43 3.33
N GLY A 58 -35.78 -3.12 4.01
CA GLY A 58 -35.15 -4.36 3.53
C GLY A 58 -33.90 -4.17 2.67
N LYS A 59 -33.42 -2.94 2.44
CA LYS A 59 -32.17 -2.68 1.72
C LYS A 59 -31.08 -2.21 2.68
N HIS A 60 -29.89 -2.82 2.56
CA HIS A 60 -28.70 -2.44 3.32
C HIS A 60 -27.76 -1.60 2.46
N CYS A 61 -27.09 -0.63 3.09
CA CYS A 61 -26.03 0.15 2.47
C CYS A 61 -24.65 -0.34 2.95
N PHE A 62 -23.68 -0.29 2.06
CA PHE A 62 -22.32 -0.79 2.27
C PHE A 62 -21.29 0.28 1.94
N GLY A 63 -20.03 0.06 2.32
CA GLY A 63 -18.91 0.93 1.92
C GLY A 63 -19.07 2.38 2.37
N GLY A 64 -18.58 3.31 1.54
CA GLY A 64 -18.54 4.73 1.82
C GLY A 64 -17.43 5.14 2.80
N VAL A 65 -16.85 6.31 2.57
CA VAL A 65 -15.67 6.77 3.31
C VAL A 65 -15.92 6.97 4.80
N ALA A 66 -17.14 7.35 5.19
CA ALA A 66 -17.52 7.54 6.60
C ALA A 66 -17.50 6.23 7.40
N ARG A 67 -18.01 5.14 6.81
CA ARG A 67 -17.98 3.81 7.43
C ARG A 67 -16.56 3.27 7.48
N ARG A 68 -15.79 3.45 6.39
CA ARG A 68 -14.36 3.11 6.34
C ARG A 68 -13.58 3.84 7.42
N ALA A 69 -13.82 5.14 7.63
CA ALA A 69 -13.16 5.92 8.69
C ALA A 69 -13.41 5.35 10.09
N THR A 70 -14.62 4.87 10.36
CA THR A 70 -14.97 4.25 11.64
C THR A 70 -14.21 2.93 11.84
N ALA A 71 -14.15 2.09 10.80
CA ALA A 71 -13.40 0.82 10.85
C ALA A 71 -11.89 1.06 11.05
N VAL A 72 -11.29 1.95 10.25
CA VAL A 72 -9.87 2.33 10.38
C VAL A 72 -9.57 2.87 11.78
N LYS A 73 -10.41 3.77 12.30
CA LYS A 73 -10.23 4.32 13.64
C LYS A 73 -10.27 3.23 14.71
N ARG A 74 -11.21 2.28 14.61
CA ARG A 74 -11.31 1.16 15.55
C ARG A 74 -10.05 0.28 15.50
N LEU A 75 -9.58 -0.06 14.31
CA LEU A 75 -8.40 -0.92 14.13
C LEU A 75 -7.13 -0.23 14.62
N ARG A 76 -6.94 1.07 14.37
CA ARG A 76 -5.82 1.85 14.93
C ARG A 76 -5.81 1.99 16.44
N VAL A 77 -6.95 1.78 17.11
CA VAL A 77 -7.03 1.74 18.58
C VAL A 77 -6.74 0.33 19.11
N ALA A 78 -7.15 -0.70 18.37
CA ALA A 78 -6.98 -2.09 18.77
C ALA A 78 -5.55 -2.60 18.53
N GLU A 79 -4.91 -2.15 17.46
CA GLU A 79 -3.64 -2.67 16.98
C GLU A 79 -2.52 -1.63 17.16
N PRO A 80 -1.34 -2.00 17.68
CA PRO A 80 -0.26 -1.05 17.98
C PRO A 80 0.48 -0.55 16.74
N ASN A 81 0.58 -1.38 15.70
CA ASN A 81 1.38 -1.14 14.50
C ASN A 81 0.49 -1.27 13.28
N VAL A 82 0.01 -0.15 12.74
CA VAL A 82 -0.96 -0.14 11.64
C VAL A 82 -0.47 0.72 10.49
N LEU A 83 -0.55 0.18 9.28
CA LEU A 83 -0.48 0.96 8.03
C LEU A 83 -1.81 0.88 7.30
N LEU A 84 -2.25 2.00 6.74
CA LEU A 84 -3.37 2.11 5.83
C LEU A 84 -2.87 2.46 4.44
N LEU A 85 -2.99 1.51 3.51
CA LEU A 85 -2.42 1.59 2.17
C LEU A 85 -3.52 1.59 1.11
N ASP A 86 -3.28 2.24 -0.02
CA ASP A 86 -4.20 2.20 -1.17
C ASP A 86 -3.49 1.69 -2.42
N ALA A 87 -4.06 0.70 -3.09
CA ALA A 87 -3.47 0.09 -4.27
C ALA A 87 -4.01 0.68 -5.58
N GLY A 88 -4.45 1.95 -5.59
CA GLY A 88 -4.85 2.67 -6.80
C GLY A 88 -6.33 2.63 -7.13
N ASP A 89 -6.70 3.41 -8.15
CA ASP A 89 -8.06 3.60 -8.65
C ASP A 89 -9.05 4.16 -7.61
N GLN A 90 -8.63 5.25 -6.96
CA GLN A 90 -9.58 6.14 -6.28
C GLN A 90 -10.43 6.92 -7.30
N PHE A 91 -9.81 7.23 -8.45
CA PHE A 91 -10.42 8.03 -9.51
C PHE A 91 -11.48 7.24 -10.29
N GLN A 92 -12.28 8.01 -11.03
CA GLN A 92 -13.35 7.52 -11.90
C GLN A 92 -14.49 6.77 -11.17
N GLY A 93 -15.67 6.68 -11.79
CA GLY A 93 -16.73 5.76 -11.35
C GLY A 93 -18.00 6.41 -10.80
N SER A 94 -17.98 7.67 -10.37
CA SER A 94 -19.17 8.38 -9.88
C SER A 94 -19.15 9.89 -10.16
N VAL A 95 -20.30 10.56 -9.97
CA VAL A 95 -20.43 12.02 -10.12
C VAL A 95 -19.50 12.80 -9.19
N TRP A 96 -19.05 12.20 -8.09
CA TRP A 96 -18.06 12.81 -7.20
C TRP A 96 -16.77 13.11 -7.96
N PHE A 97 -16.21 12.13 -8.68
CA PHE A 97 -15.03 12.35 -9.50
C PHE A 97 -15.32 13.29 -10.66
N SER A 98 -16.47 13.14 -11.32
CA SER A 98 -16.84 14.02 -12.45
C SER A 98 -16.84 15.51 -12.06
N PHE A 99 -17.24 15.82 -10.83
CA PHE A 99 -17.34 17.19 -10.32
C PHE A 99 -16.08 17.67 -9.59
N TYR A 100 -15.54 16.88 -8.65
CA TYR A 100 -14.42 17.26 -7.78
C TYR A 100 -13.04 16.91 -8.35
N LYS A 101 -12.98 16.10 -9.42
CA LYS A 101 -11.78 15.82 -10.21
C LYS A 101 -10.60 15.27 -9.41
N GLY A 102 -10.84 14.52 -8.34
CA GLY A 102 -9.80 13.97 -7.46
C GLY A 102 -9.58 14.77 -6.17
N ALA A 103 -10.16 15.97 -6.02
CA ALA A 103 -10.10 16.71 -4.75
C ALA A 103 -10.79 15.94 -3.62
N GLU A 104 -11.86 15.21 -3.93
CA GLU A 104 -12.56 14.33 -3.00
C GLU A 104 -11.66 13.20 -2.51
N ALA A 105 -10.89 12.58 -3.43
CA ALA A 105 -9.96 11.51 -3.09
C ALA A 105 -8.86 12.04 -2.15
N ALA A 106 -8.18 13.12 -2.53
CA ALA A 106 -7.16 13.75 -1.69
C ALA A 106 -7.73 14.17 -0.33
N HIS A 107 -8.90 14.81 -0.30
CA HIS A 107 -9.54 15.25 0.94
C HIS A 107 -9.78 14.08 1.90
N PHE A 108 -10.42 13.03 1.43
CA PHE A 108 -10.79 11.92 2.30
C PHE A 108 -9.62 11.01 2.66
N MET A 109 -8.68 10.77 1.73
CA MET A 109 -7.44 10.05 2.06
C MET A 109 -6.65 10.77 3.15
N ASN A 110 -6.57 12.10 3.09
CA ASN A 110 -5.96 12.90 4.15
C ASN A 110 -6.70 12.78 5.49
N LYS A 111 -8.05 12.82 5.47
CA LYS A 111 -8.87 12.67 6.68
C LYS A 111 -8.74 11.29 7.32
N LEU A 112 -8.57 10.25 6.51
CA LEU A 112 -8.32 8.89 6.99
C LEU A 112 -6.84 8.65 7.30
N SER A 113 -5.97 9.61 6.95
CA SER A 113 -4.52 9.55 7.14
C SER A 113 -3.94 8.27 6.53
N TYR A 114 -4.17 8.06 5.23
CA TYR A 114 -3.47 7.00 4.49
C TYR A 114 -1.96 7.17 4.64
N ASP A 115 -1.23 6.06 4.69
CA ASP A 115 0.20 6.01 4.90
C ASP A 115 0.98 5.96 3.58
N ALA A 116 0.40 5.37 2.53
CA ALA A 116 0.85 5.46 1.15
C ALA A 116 -0.25 5.06 0.16
N MET A 117 -0.10 5.46 -1.10
CA MET A 117 -0.94 5.04 -2.22
C MET A 117 -0.06 4.66 -3.41
N ALA A 118 -0.38 3.60 -4.15
CA ALA A 118 0.13 3.39 -5.50
C ALA A 118 -0.80 4.03 -6.53
N PHE A 119 -0.26 4.46 -7.67
CA PHE A 119 -1.12 4.82 -8.80
C PHE A 119 -1.79 3.58 -9.39
N GLY A 120 -3.09 3.69 -9.68
CA GLY A 120 -3.81 2.88 -10.64
C GLY A 120 -3.88 3.55 -12.00
N ASN A 121 -4.53 2.89 -12.96
CA ASN A 121 -4.65 3.43 -14.31
C ASN A 121 -5.59 4.64 -14.33
N HIS A 122 -6.71 4.60 -13.58
CA HIS A 122 -7.72 5.66 -13.62
C HIS A 122 -7.27 6.98 -12.99
N GLU A 123 -6.17 6.98 -12.24
CA GLU A 123 -5.55 8.24 -11.80
C GLU A 123 -5.14 9.13 -12.98
N PHE A 124 -4.91 8.54 -14.17
CA PHE A 124 -4.51 9.25 -15.38
C PHE A 124 -5.67 9.62 -16.32
N ASP A 125 -6.92 9.36 -15.95
CA ASP A 125 -8.11 9.60 -16.81
C ASP A 125 -8.30 11.06 -17.24
N ASN A 126 -7.82 12.02 -16.43
CA ASN A 126 -7.84 13.44 -16.76
C ASN A 126 -6.47 13.96 -17.25
N GLY A 127 -5.58 13.04 -17.66
CA GLY A 127 -4.20 13.32 -18.02
C GLY A 127 -3.34 13.75 -16.83
N VAL A 128 -2.05 13.99 -17.09
CA VAL A 128 -1.08 14.39 -16.06
C VAL A 128 -1.48 15.70 -15.38
N SER A 129 -2.05 16.65 -16.12
CA SER A 129 -2.49 17.94 -15.55
C SER A 129 -3.64 17.78 -14.56
N GLY A 130 -4.63 16.93 -14.87
CA GLY A 130 -5.75 16.62 -13.97
C GLY A 130 -5.35 15.73 -12.78
N LEU A 131 -4.30 14.91 -12.94
CA LEU A 131 -3.71 14.18 -11.82
C LEU A 131 -2.92 15.11 -10.88
N MET A 132 -2.15 16.04 -11.45
CA MET A 132 -1.42 17.05 -10.67
C MET A 132 -2.37 17.92 -9.86
N LYS A 133 -3.42 18.44 -10.52
CA LYS A 133 -4.38 19.37 -9.92
C LYS A 133 -5.80 18.83 -10.00
N PRO A 134 -6.48 18.66 -8.86
CA PRO A 134 -6.10 19.06 -7.50
C PRO A 134 -5.37 17.99 -6.69
N PHE A 135 -5.31 16.74 -7.15
CA PHE A 135 -5.01 15.59 -6.28
C PHE A 135 -3.58 15.58 -5.74
N LEU A 136 -2.54 15.55 -6.59
CA LEU A 136 -1.15 15.47 -6.12
C LEU A 136 -0.70 16.72 -5.36
N GLU A 137 -1.32 17.88 -5.61
CA GLU A 137 -1.08 19.09 -4.81
C GLU A 137 -1.66 19.02 -3.40
N GLN A 138 -2.65 18.16 -3.16
CA GLN A 138 -3.42 18.15 -1.91
C GLN A 138 -3.19 16.89 -1.07
N VAL A 139 -2.95 15.73 -1.69
CA VAL A 139 -2.73 14.47 -0.98
C VAL A 139 -1.44 14.56 -0.15
N ARG A 140 -1.51 14.08 1.11
CA ARG A 140 -0.39 14.19 2.07
C ARG A 140 0.40 12.90 2.20
N CYS A 141 -0.21 11.77 1.89
CA CYS A 141 0.51 10.51 1.84
C CYS A 141 1.39 10.46 0.59
N PRO A 142 2.55 9.80 0.66
CA PRO A 142 3.35 9.55 -0.53
C PRO A 142 2.54 8.74 -1.55
N VAL A 143 2.60 9.18 -2.81
CA VAL A 143 2.09 8.42 -3.95
C VAL A 143 3.25 7.72 -4.65
N LEU A 144 3.05 6.45 -4.99
CA LEU A 144 4.12 5.53 -5.33
C LEU A 144 3.94 4.91 -6.71
N SER A 145 5.03 4.85 -7.48
CA SER A 145 5.17 3.99 -8.65
C SER A 145 6.64 3.90 -9.04
N ALA A 146 7.20 2.69 -9.09
CA ALA A 146 8.61 2.46 -9.41
C ALA A 146 8.87 2.25 -10.90
N ASN A 147 7.85 1.88 -11.66
CA ASN A 147 7.95 1.53 -13.08
C ASN A 147 7.47 2.63 -14.04
N ILE A 148 7.16 3.83 -13.54
CA ILE A 148 6.88 4.99 -14.41
C ILE A 148 8.16 5.79 -14.63
N ARG A 149 8.55 5.96 -15.88
CA ARG A 149 9.57 6.93 -16.32
C ARG A 149 8.90 8.17 -16.89
N VAL A 150 9.43 9.32 -16.53
CA VAL A 150 8.92 10.63 -16.93
C VAL A 150 9.95 11.32 -17.80
N ASP A 151 9.55 11.74 -19.00
CA ASP A 151 10.46 12.41 -19.91
C ASP A 151 10.71 13.89 -19.51
N PRO A 152 11.83 14.50 -19.95
CA PRO A 152 12.29 15.83 -19.54
C PRO A 152 11.34 17.05 -19.65
N PRO A 153 10.23 17.10 -20.43
CA PRO A 153 9.28 18.21 -20.25
C PRO A 153 8.45 18.11 -18.96
N LEU A 154 8.27 16.91 -18.40
CA LEU A 154 7.45 16.68 -17.20
C LEU A 154 8.27 16.28 -15.98
N ASP A 155 9.51 15.80 -16.16
CA ASP A 155 10.34 15.24 -15.08
C ASP A 155 10.50 16.20 -13.89
N SER A 156 10.84 17.47 -14.18
CA SER A 156 11.03 18.50 -13.13
C SER A 156 9.75 18.92 -12.39
N THR A 157 8.57 18.51 -12.86
CA THR A 157 7.28 18.81 -12.23
C THR A 157 6.61 17.53 -11.76
N PHE A 158 6.00 16.78 -12.67
CA PHE A 158 5.32 15.51 -12.38
C PHE A 158 6.26 14.43 -11.84
N GLY A 159 7.48 14.31 -12.36
CA GLY A 159 8.46 13.32 -11.91
C GLY A 159 8.84 13.46 -10.42
N THR A 160 8.66 14.66 -9.84
CA THR A 160 8.90 14.92 -8.42
C THR A 160 7.66 14.75 -7.53
N ALA A 161 6.48 14.57 -8.12
CA ALA A 161 5.20 14.51 -7.42
C ALA A 161 4.86 13.12 -6.85
N PHE A 162 5.59 12.08 -7.27
CA PHE A 162 5.49 10.71 -6.75
C PHE A 162 6.89 10.13 -6.55
N ARG A 163 6.99 8.94 -5.97
CA ARG A 163 8.28 8.29 -5.67
C ARG A 163 8.22 6.81 -6.03
N PRO A 164 9.35 6.16 -6.32
CA PRO A 164 9.35 4.71 -6.51
C PRO A 164 8.96 3.94 -5.23
N TYR A 165 9.43 4.42 -4.08
CA TYR A 165 9.18 3.79 -2.78
C TYR A 165 9.16 4.82 -1.65
N VAL A 166 8.73 4.39 -0.48
CA VAL A 166 8.86 5.10 0.79
C VAL A 166 9.28 4.13 1.90
N VAL A 167 10.01 4.63 2.89
CA VAL A 167 10.27 3.90 4.15
C VAL A 167 9.42 4.54 5.24
N LEU A 168 8.50 3.77 5.80
CA LEU A 168 7.58 4.21 6.85
C LEU A 168 8.08 3.70 8.19
N ARG A 169 8.05 4.57 9.22
CA ARG A 169 8.39 4.17 10.58
C ARG A 169 7.13 3.71 11.31
N VAL A 170 7.12 2.48 11.82
CA VAL A 170 6.00 1.91 12.57
C VAL A 170 6.55 1.38 13.89
N GLY A 171 6.26 2.10 14.99
CA GLY A 171 6.96 1.88 16.26
C GLY A 171 8.46 2.16 16.13
N GLU A 172 9.27 1.15 16.44
CA GLU A 172 10.74 1.19 16.30
C GLU A 172 11.24 0.64 14.96
N GLU A 173 10.35 0.04 14.16
CA GLU A 173 10.69 -0.62 12.90
C GLU A 173 10.55 0.30 11.69
N GLN A 174 11.27 -0.05 10.62
CA GLN A 174 11.19 0.59 9.31
C GLN A 174 10.61 -0.37 8.28
N VAL A 175 9.51 0.05 7.63
CA VAL A 175 8.80 -0.75 6.62
C VAL A 175 8.98 -0.09 5.26
N GLY A 176 9.66 -0.78 4.34
CA GLY A 176 9.80 -0.34 2.96
C GLY A 176 8.57 -0.70 2.12
N VAL A 177 7.96 0.30 1.47
CA VAL A 177 6.82 0.14 0.56
C VAL A 177 7.22 0.64 -0.82
N VAL A 178 7.15 -0.22 -1.83
CA VAL A 178 7.45 0.09 -3.23
C VAL A 178 6.17 0.08 -4.06
N GLY A 179 6.02 1.08 -4.93
CA GLY A 179 4.85 1.23 -5.81
C GLY A 179 5.05 0.52 -7.15
N TYR A 180 3.98 0.02 -7.77
CA TYR A 180 3.96 -0.34 -9.19
C TYR A 180 2.58 -0.10 -9.81
N THR A 181 2.55 0.19 -11.11
CA THR A 181 1.33 0.55 -11.85
C THR A 181 1.27 -0.24 -13.16
N SER A 182 0.07 -0.69 -13.55
CA SER A 182 -0.11 -1.48 -14.77
C SER A 182 0.53 -0.83 -15.99
N ARG A 183 1.37 -1.60 -16.70
CA ARG A 183 1.90 -1.20 -18.01
C ARG A 183 0.81 -1.01 -19.08
N GLU A 184 -0.40 -1.48 -18.81
CA GLU A 184 -1.57 -1.31 -19.70
C GLU A 184 -2.20 0.08 -19.57
N THR A 185 -1.78 0.90 -18.59
CA THR A 185 -2.32 2.25 -18.35
C THR A 185 -2.44 3.11 -19.61
N PRO A 186 -1.46 3.16 -20.54
CA PRO A 186 -1.60 3.95 -21.76
C PRO A 186 -2.74 3.51 -22.69
N ALA A 187 -3.17 2.25 -22.61
CA ALA A 187 -4.29 1.70 -23.38
C ALA A 187 -5.63 1.80 -22.64
N LEU A 188 -5.62 2.03 -21.32
CA LEU A 188 -6.80 2.08 -20.47
C LEU A 188 -7.22 3.52 -20.11
N SER A 189 -6.27 4.46 -20.15
CA SER A 189 -6.49 5.87 -19.85
C SER A 189 -5.91 6.73 -20.99
N ASP A 190 -6.74 6.93 -22.02
CA ASP A 190 -6.36 7.53 -23.30
C ASP A 190 -5.62 8.88 -23.19
N GLN A 191 -5.89 9.66 -22.13
CA GLN A 191 -5.27 10.96 -21.90
C GLN A 191 -3.76 10.89 -21.59
N VAL A 192 -3.22 9.71 -21.26
CA VAL A 192 -1.78 9.50 -21.06
C VAL A 192 -1.00 9.70 -22.35
N LEU A 193 -1.60 9.34 -23.49
CA LEU A 193 -0.97 9.38 -24.81
C LEU A 193 -1.17 10.72 -25.53
N LEU A 194 -2.05 11.58 -25.01
CA LEU A 194 -2.39 12.86 -25.63
C LEU A 194 -1.37 13.94 -25.25
N SER A 195 -0.24 13.94 -25.96
CA SER A 195 0.66 15.08 -26.02
C SER A 195 1.05 15.35 -27.49
N ASP A 196 1.19 16.62 -27.85
CA ASP A 196 1.61 17.04 -29.20
C ASP A 196 2.99 16.48 -29.60
N SER A 197 3.76 16.00 -28.61
CA SER A 197 5.13 15.47 -28.75
C SER A 197 5.23 13.95 -28.59
N GLY A 198 4.11 13.22 -28.50
CA GLY A 198 4.08 11.78 -28.19
C GLY A 198 3.98 11.46 -26.69
N PRO A 199 4.02 10.17 -26.28
CA PRO A 199 3.88 9.81 -24.87
C PRO A 199 5.07 10.32 -24.07
N LEU A 200 4.79 11.09 -23.01
CA LEU A 200 5.81 11.64 -22.09
C LEU A 200 5.99 10.79 -20.82
N LEU A 201 5.19 9.73 -20.70
CA LEU A 201 5.24 8.73 -19.64
C LEU A 201 5.47 7.36 -20.25
N HIS A 202 6.44 6.64 -19.72
CA HIS A 202 6.73 5.25 -20.09
C HIS A 202 6.48 4.35 -18.89
N PHE A 203 5.65 3.33 -19.10
CA PHE A 203 5.34 2.34 -18.07
C PHE A 203 6.19 1.10 -18.36
N GLU A 204 7.30 0.97 -17.62
CA GLU A 204 8.21 -0.15 -17.71
C GLU A 204 7.57 -1.43 -17.12
N ASP A 205 8.20 -2.57 -17.42
CA ASP A 205 7.84 -3.86 -16.82
C ASP A 205 7.90 -3.80 -15.29
N GLU A 206 6.80 -4.19 -14.65
CA GLU A 206 6.61 -4.09 -13.21
C GLU A 206 7.62 -4.94 -12.43
N LEU A 207 7.88 -6.17 -12.88
CA LEU A 207 8.79 -7.10 -12.20
C LEU A 207 10.24 -6.59 -12.20
N SER A 208 10.64 -5.94 -13.29
CA SER A 208 11.98 -5.41 -13.47
C SER A 208 12.26 -4.17 -12.60
N ALA A 209 11.22 -3.42 -12.25
CA ALA A 209 11.33 -2.18 -11.47
C ALA A 209 11.38 -2.39 -9.94
N LEU A 210 10.96 -3.56 -9.44
CA LEU A 210 10.88 -3.85 -8.01
C LEU A 210 12.16 -4.50 -7.48
N GLN A 211 12.72 -4.04 -6.35
CA GLN A 211 13.94 -4.62 -5.77
C GLN A 211 14.06 -4.47 -4.25
N ARG A 212 13.99 -5.57 -3.48
CA ARG A 212 14.37 -5.61 -2.05
C ARG A 212 13.54 -4.65 -1.15
N GLN A 213 12.21 -4.75 -1.19
CA GLN A 213 11.30 -4.04 -0.28
C GLN A 213 10.28 -4.99 0.34
N ILE A 214 9.91 -4.74 1.59
CA ILE A 214 9.01 -5.59 2.38
C ILE A 214 7.60 -5.65 1.77
N ILE A 215 7.05 -4.51 1.35
CA ILE A 215 5.69 -4.43 0.79
C ILE A 215 5.75 -3.94 -0.66
N ALA A 216 5.25 -4.74 -1.59
CA ALA A 216 4.93 -4.31 -2.94
C ALA A 216 3.45 -3.88 -2.98
N LEU A 217 3.20 -2.58 -3.19
CA LEU A 217 1.89 -1.97 -3.28
C LEU A 217 1.63 -1.54 -4.72
N GLY A 218 0.58 -2.04 -5.38
CA GLY A 218 0.40 -1.66 -6.78
C GLY A 218 -0.88 -2.13 -7.45
N HIS A 219 -0.95 -1.80 -8.74
CA HIS A 219 -2.21 -1.82 -9.49
C HIS A 219 -2.02 -2.47 -10.86
N SER A 220 -1.74 -3.78 -10.89
CA SER A 220 -1.54 -4.53 -12.14
C SER A 220 -2.33 -5.84 -12.23
N GLY A 221 -3.19 -6.09 -11.25
CA GLY A 221 -4.10 -7.24 -11.25
C GLY A 221 -3.51 -8.49 -10.63
N PHE A 222 -4.39 -9.31 -10.08
CA PHE A 222 -4.04 -10.43 -9.19
C PHE A 222 -3.07 -11.43 -9.82
N THR A 223 -3.16 -11.68 -11.12
CA THR A 223 -2.23 -12.57 -11.81
C THR A 223 -0.80 -12.04 -11.76
N LEU A 224 -0.60 -10.74 -12.02
CA LEU A 224 0.74 -10.14 -11.94
C LEU A 224 1.20 -10.01 -10.49
N ASP A 225 0.30 -9.70 -9.55
CA ASP A 225 0.60 -9.65 -8.12
C ASP A 225 1.19 -10.98 -7.62
N GLN A 226 0.65 -12.11 -8.10
CA GLN A 226 1.21 -13.43 -7.83
C GLN A 226 2.59 -13.64 -8.49
N GLU A 227 2.84 -13.06 -9.67
CA GLU A 227 4.18 -13.10 -10.28
C GLU A 227 5.19 -12.27 -9.48
N VAL A 228 4.81 -11.09 -8.99
CA VAL A 228 5.62 -10.26 -8.11
C VAL A 228 6.03 -11.07 -6.88
N ALA A 229 5.07 -11.68 -6.19
CA ALA A 229 5.31 -12.50 -5.01
C ALA A 229 6.25 -13.70 -5.29
N ARG A 230 6.20 -14.28 -6.50
CA ARG A 230 7.03 -15.44 -6.88
C ARG A 230 8.45 -15.06 -7.32
N ARG A 231 8.61 -13.93 -8.01
CA ARG A 231 9.84 -13.60 -8.75
C ARG A 231 10.67 -12.50 -8.11
N VAL A 232 10.06 -11.57 -7.38
CA VAL A 232 10.76 -10.42 -6.80
C VAL A 232 11.31 -10.79 -5.43
N ARG A 233 12.62 -11.01 -5.35
CA ARG A 233 13.28 -11.35 -4.07
C ARG A 233 13.22 -10.19 -3.09
N GLY A 234 12.86 -10.51 -1.85
CA GLY A 234 12.81 -9.57 -0.72
C GLY A 234 11.47 -8.87 -0.55
N VAL A 235 10.45 -9.21 -1.34
CA VAL A 235 9.05 -8.87 -1.09
C VAL A 235 8.45 -9.89 -0.13
N ASP A 236 7.94 -9.40 1.00
CA ASP A 236 7.28 -10.22 2.03
C ASP A 236 5.75 -10.22 1.83
N VAL A 237 5.19 -9.09 1.39
CA VAL A 237 3.74 -8.92 1.14
C VAL A 237 3.50 -8.19 -0.17
N VAL A 238 2.50 -8.66 -0.93
CA VAL A 238 1.95 -7.93 -2.09
C VAL A 238 0.53 -7.48 -1.76
N ILE A 239 0.27 -6.17 -1.92
CA ILE A 239 -1.06 -5.57 -1.81
C ILE A 239 -1.41 -5.01 -3.19
N GLY A 240 -2.38 -5.66 -3.84
CA GLY A 240 -2.76 -5.40 -5.23
C GLY A 240 -4.11 -4.72 -5.42
N GLY A 241 -4.42 -4.38 -6.67
CA GLY A 241 -5.68 -3.80 -7.14
C GLY A 241 -6.01 -4.23 -8.57
N HIS A 242 -6.76 -3.40 -9.32
CA HIS A 242 -7.06 -3.49 -10.75
C HIS A 242 -8.08 -4.55 -11.15
N SER A 243 -7.86 -5.77 -10.67
CA SER A 243 -8.63 -6.95 -11.07
C SER A 243 -9.95 -7.13 -10.29
N ASN A 244 -10.25 -6.25 -9.32
CA ASN A 244 -11.40 -6.38 -8.42
C ASN A 244 -11.50 -7.76 -7.74
N THR A 245 -10.35 -8.38 -7.46
CA THR A 245 -10.29 -9.74 -6.90
C THR A 245 -10.75 -9.76 -5.45
N PHE A 246 -11.76 -10.56 -5.15
CA PHE A 246 -12.19 -10.84 -3.78
C PHE A 246 -11.51 -12.11 -3.26
N LEU A 247 -10.71 -11.97 -2.19
CA LEU A 247 -10.11 -13.08 -1.46
C LEU A 247 -10.71 -13.17 -0.06
N TYR A 248 -11.07 -14.38 0.37
CA TYR A 248 -11.65 -14.61 1.68
C TYR A 248 -11.31 -16.00 2.21
N THR A 249 -10.87 -16.07 3.46
CA THR A 249 -10.67 -17.33 4.18
C THR A 249 -11.86 -17.55 5.10
N ALA A 250 -12.72 -18.53 4.78
CA ALA A 250 -13.80 -18.94 5.66
C ALA A 250 -13.24 -19.81 6.80
N TRP A 251 -13.31 -19.31 8.04
CA TRP A 251 -13.03 -20.14 9.21
C TRP A 251 -14.27 -20.95 9.55
N PHE A 252 -14.29 -22.23 9.17
CA PHE A 252 -15.25 -23.17 9.72
C PHE A 252 -14.81 -23.51 11.15
N LEU A 253 -15.51 -22.96 12.14
CA LEU A 253 -15.49 -23.51 13.48
C LEU A 253 -16.16 -24.89 13.38
N PHE A 254 -15.37 -25.96 13.43
CA PHE A 254 -15.89 -27.28 13.78
C PHE A 254 -16.38 -27.17 15.23
N LEU A 255 -17.70 -27.01 15.38
CA LEU A 255 -18.41 -27.16 16.65
C LEU A 255 -18.63 -28.65 16.94
#